data_AF-A0A2T2RWZ1-F1
#
_entry.id   AF-A0A2T2RWZ1-F1
#
_cell.length_a   1.000
_cell.length_b   1.000
_cell.length_c   1.000
_cell.angle_alpha   90.00
_cell.angle_beta   90.00
_cell.angle_gamma   90.00
#
_symmetry.space_group_name_H-M   'P 1'
#
loop_
_entity.id
_entity.type
_entity.pdbx_description
1 polymer ?
#
loop_
_entity_poly.entity_id
_entity_poly.type
_entity_poly.pdbx_seq_one_letter_code
_entity_poly.pdbx_strand_id
1 'polypeptide(L)'
;PFRRAESQYSIEQKGVTVSFVGGDLDGQTFEEPLQVKRYARKAQLGELFKFDRETVDADGVFRTSPRGWFTFGHATFALLFFFGHIWHGSRTIFRDVFAGVDPELEEEQVEWGFFQKVGDKTTRQPESESV
;
A
#
# COMPACT_ATOMS: atom_id res chain seq x y z
N PRO A 1 -2.26 5.28 -34.69
CA PRO A 1 -3.42 5.52 -33.79
C PRO A 1 -4.31 4.29 -33.72
N PHE A 2 -5.17 4.19 -32.69
CA PHE A 2 -6.09 3.06 -32.52
C PHE A 2 -7.07 2.95 -33.69
N ARG A 3 -7.86 4.01 -33.96
CA ARG A 3 -8.60 4.18 -35.22
C ARG A 3 -7.72 4.88 -36.25
N ARG A 4 -7.79 4.43 -37.51
CA ARG A 4 -6.89 4.91 -38.58
C ARG A 4 -7.55 5.89 -39.56
N ALA A 5 -8.88 5.94 -39.63
CA ALA A 5 -9.62 6.68 -40.65
C ALA A 5 -9.28 8.18 -40.72
N GLU A 6 -9.12 8.84 -39.56
CA GLU A 6 -8.82 10.27 -39.45
C GLU A 6 -7.47 10.50 -38.76
N SER A 7 -6.53 9.58 -38.95
CA SER A 7 -5.18 9.75 -38.41
C SER A 7 -4.53 11.00 -39.00
N GLN A 8 -4.02 11.90 -38.15
CA GLN A 8 -3.20 13.05 -38.56
C GLN A 8 -1.77 13.00 -38.01
N TYR A 9 -1.50 12.09 -37.07
CA TYR A 9 -0.25 11.97 -36.32
C TYR A 9 0.31 10.56 -36.37
N SER A 10 0.10 9.82 -37.46
CA SER A 10 0.81 8.55 -37.62
C SER A 10 2.31 8.81 -37.83
N ILE A 11 3.13 7.84 -37.44
CA ILE A 11 4.59 7.88 -37.65
C ILE A 11 4.90 7.99 -39.15
N GLU A 12 4.09 7.35 -40.00
CA GLU A 12 4.17 7.49 -41.46
C GLU A 12 3.90 8.92 -41.93
N GLN A 13 2.83 9.56 -41.44
CA GLN A 13 2.43 10.91 -41.85
C GLN A 13 3.41 11.99 -41.37
N LYS A 14 4.05 11.76 -40.23
CA LYS A 14 5.00 12.72 -39.63
C LYS A 14 6.46 12.45 -39.99
N GLY A 15 6.75 11.38 -40.75
CA GLY A 15 8.11 11.05 -41.18
C GLY A 15 9.08 10.86 -40.00
N VAL A 16 8.62 10.23 -38.92
CA VAL A 16 9.43 10.08 -37.71
C VAL A 16 10.53 9.03 -37.94
N THR A 17 11.76 9.39 -37.61
CA THR A 17 12.94 8.50 -37.64
C THR A 17 13.46 8.27 -36.23
N VAL A 18 14.31 7.26 -36.05
CA VAL A 18 14.99 6.99 -34.77
C VAL A 18 16.48 6.77 -35.00
N SER A 19 17.32 7.51 -34.27
CA SER A 19 18.77 7.36 -34.28
C SER A 19 19.24 6.96 -32.87
N PHE A 20 20.16 6.01 -32.80
CA PHE A 20 20.73 5.53 -31.55
C PHE A 20 22.13 6.11 -31.31
N VAL A 21 22.44 6.40 -30.05
CA VAL A 21 23.75 6.88 -29.60
C VAL A 21 24.18 6.01 -28.43
N GLY A 22 25.32 5.32 -28.58
CA GLY A 22 25.84 4.33 -27.64
C GLY A 22 25.14 2.96 -27.69
N GLY A 23 25.78 1.98 -27.05
CA GLY A 23 25.30 0.60 -26.99
C GLY A 23 25.40 -0.16 -28.31
N ASP A 24 24.66 -1.27 -28.42
CA ASP A 24 24.73 -2.20 -29.56
C ASP A 24 24.29 -1.59 -30.91
N LEU A 25 23.51 -0.52 -30.87
CA LEU A 25 22.95 0.14 -32.06
C LEU A 25 23.57 1.52 -32.35
N ASP A 26 24.72 1.84 -31.74
CA ASP A 26 25.36 3.15 -31.89
C ASP A 26 25.54 3.59 -33.35
N GLY A 27 25.20 4.85 -33.64
CA GLY A 27 25.28 5.45 -34.97
C GLY A 27 24.25 4.96 -35.99
N GLN A 28 23.39 4.00 -35.64
CA GLN A 28 22.36 3.50 -36.54
C GLN A 28 21.13 4.41 -36.54
N THR A 29 20.61 4.67 -37.74
CA THR A 29 19.36 5.42 -37.96
C THR A 29 18.36 4.54 -38.70
N PHE A 30 17.13 4.48 -38.19
CA PHE A 30 16.03 3.73 -38.78
C PHE A 30 14.91 4.68 -39.19
N GLU A 31 14.48 4.55 -40.45
CA GLU A 31 13.39 5.36 -41.03
C GLU A 31 12.13 4.52 -41.29
N GLU A 32 12.27 3.19 -41.36
CA GLU A 32 11.17 2.28 -41.65
C GLU A 32 10.09 2.36 -40.55
N PRO A 33 8.85 2.77 -40.88
CA PRO A 33 7.81 3.05 -39.89
C PRO A 33 7.52 1.90 -38.94
N LEU A 34 7.60 0.65 -39.41
CA LEU A 34 7.39 -0.54 -38.56
C LEU A 34 8.46 -0.66 -37.47
N GLN A 35 9.73 -0.41 -37.82
CA GLN A 35 10.85 -0.47 -36.89
C GLN A 35 10.83 0.71 -35.92
N VAL A 36 10.59 1.92 -36.43
CA VAL A 36 10.42 3.14 -35.62
C VAL A 36 9.31 2.93 -34.57
N LYS A 37 8.16 2.38 -34.98
CA LYS A 37 7.07 2.03 -34.06
C LYS A 37 7.47 1.01 -32.99
N ARG A 38 8.30 0.02 -33.35
CA ARG A 38 8.77 -1.00 -32.40
C ARG A 38 9.68 -0.39 -31.34
N TYR A 39 10.61 0.47 -31.73
CA TYR A 39 11.49 1.16 -30.80
C TYR A 39 10.73 2.20 -29.97
N ALA A 40 9.84 2.99 -30.58
CA ALA A 40 9.00 3.95 -29.88
C ALA A 40 8.14 3.31 -28.78
N ARG A 41 7.58 2.12 -29.01
CA ARG A 41 6.83 1.37 -27.97
C ARG A 41 7.72 0.93 -26.80
N LYS A 42 8.98 0.54 -27.07
CA LYS A 42 9.92 0.16 -26.01
C LYS A 42 10.41 1.36 -25.22
N ALA A 43 10.66 2.48 -25.90
CA ALA A 43 11.11 3.73 -25.30
C ALA A 43 10.12 4.31 -24.28
N GLN A 44 8.83 3.95 -24.36
CA GLN A 44 7.84 4.31 -23.33
C GLN A 44 8.19 3.77 -21.94
N LEU A 45 9.00 2.70 -21.86
CA LEU A 45 9.45 2.08 -20.61
C LEU A 45 10.82 2.62 -20.16
N GLY A 46 11.38 3.61 -20.87
CA GLY A 46 12.71 4.15 -20.64
C GLY A 46 13.76 3.56 -21.59
N GLU A 47 14.96 3.33 -21.07
CA GLU A 47 16.10 2.83 -21.83
C GLU A 47 15.85 1.45 -22.45
N LEU A 48 16.38 1.25 -23.66
CA LEU A 48 16.16 0.01 -24.41
C LEU A 48 17.26 -1.00 -24.12
N PHE A 49 16.84 -2.24 -23.85
CA PHE A 49 17.75 -3.36 -23.64
C PHE A 49 17.38 -4.54 -24.53
N LYS A 50 18.38 -5.37 -24.81
CA LYS A 50 18.24 -6.70 -25.41
C LYS A 50 18.14 -7.72 -24.27
N PHE A 51 17.07 -8.49 -24.25
CA PHE A 51 16.83 -9.53 -23.25
C PHE A 51 16.84 -10.89 -23.92
N ASP A 52 17.49 -11.85 -23.27
CA ASP A 52 17.28 -13.27 -23.55
C ASP A 52 16.00 -13.74 -22.85
N ARG A 53 15.13 -14.41 -23.61
CA ARG A 53 13.85 -14.94 -23.12
C ARG A 53 13.81 -16.46 -23.12
N GLU A 54 14.69 -17.11 -23.86
CA GLU A 54 14.61 -18.55 -24.10
C GLU A 54 15.21 -19.35 -22.94
N THR A 55 16.27 -18.84 -22.30
CA THR A 55 16.95 -19.57 -21.21
C THR A 55 16.04 -19.90 -20.03
N VAL A 56 15.04 -19.08 -19.75
CA VAL A 56 14.12 -19.24 -18.61
C VAL A 56 12.64 -19.27 -19.01
N ASP A 57 12.34 -19.45 -20.30
CA ASP A 57 10.98 -19.37 -20.86
C ASP A 57 10.20 -18.14 -20.36
N ALA A 58 10.81 -16.95 -20.51
CA ALA A 58 10.24 -15.71 -20.00
C ALA A 58 8.97 -15.29 -20.77
N ASP A 59 7.84 -15.22 -20.06
CA ASP A 59 6.50 -14.86 -20.59
C ASP A 59 6.34 -13.38 -21.02
N GLY A 60 7.26 -12.50 -20.65
CA GLY A 60 7.20 -11.07 -20.96
C GLY A 60 6.34 -10.22 -20.03
N VAL A 61 5.92 -10.76 -18.87
CA VAL A 61 5.19 -10.02 -17.84
C VAL A 61 6.13 -9.54 -16.72
N PHE A 62 5.97 -8.29 -16.28
CA PHE A 62 6.80 -7.73 -15.21
C PHE A 62 6.55 -8.41 -13.86
N ARG A 63 7.63 -8.64 -13.12
CA ARG A 63 7.61 -9.17 -11.75
C ARG A 63 8.21 -8.14 -10.81
N THR A 64 7.76 -8.16 -9.55
CA THR A 64 8.32 -7.29 -8.51
C THR A 64 9.70 -7.77 -8.06
N SER A 65 10.45 -6.89 -7.41
CA SER A 65 11.79 -7.20 -6.89
C SER A 65 11.74 -7.71 -5.44
N PRO A 66 12.84 -8.26 -4.90
CA PRO A 66 12.94 -8.57 -3.48
C PRO A 66 12.66 -7.38 -2.57
N ARG A 67 12.95 -6.15 -3.02
CA ARG A 67 12.58 -4.92 -2.30
C ARG A 67 11.06 -4.81 -2.12
N GLY A 68 10.30 -5.09 -3.18
CA GLY A 68 8.84 -5.10 -3.15
C GLY A 68 8.29 -6.17 -2.22
N TRP A 69 8.79 -7.41 -2.36
CA TRP A 69 8.36 -8.54 -1.52
C TRP A 69 8.68 -8.33 -0.04
N PHE A 70 9.90 -7.87 0.28
CA PHE A 70 10.30 -7.57 1.65
C PHE A 70 9.40 -6.50 2.27
N THR A 71 9.18 -5.40 1.55
CA THR A 71 8.36 -4.28 2.03
C THR A 71 6.93 -4.74 2.29
N PHE A 72 6.33 -5.49 1.35
CA PHE A 72 4.97 -6.01 1.51
C PHE A 72 4.82 -6.92 2.73
N GLY A 73 5.75 -7.87 2.90
CA GLY A 73 5.72 -8.79 4.04
C GLY A 73 5.82 -8.04 5.37
N HIS A 74 6.79 -7.14 5.49
CA HIS A 74 7.03 -6.42 6.75
C HIS A 74 5.91 -5.44 7.08
N ALA A 75 5.37 -4.71 6.10
CA ALA A 75 4.25 -3.81 6.33
C ALA A 75 3.01 -4.58 6.82
N THR A 76 2.73 -5.74 6.22
CA THR A 76 1.60 -6.59 6.61
C THR A 76 1.80 -7.16 8.02
N PHE A 77 2.97 -7.75 8.31
CA PHE A 77 3.23 -8.33 9.62
C PHE A 77 3.29 -7.27 10.72
N ALA A 78 3.86 -6.09 10.48
CA ALA A 78 3.85 -5.01 11.47
C ALA A 78 2.42 -4.63 11.87
N LEU A 79 1.49 -4.55 10.91
CA LEU A 79 0.09 -4.26 11.19
C LEU A 79 -0.58 -5.38 12.01
N LEU A 80 -0.30 -6.65 11.69
CA LEU A 80 -0.81 -7.78 12.47
C LEU A 80 -0.27 -7.77 13.90
N PHE A 81 1.01 -7.45 14.07
CA PHE A 81 1.66 -7.39 15.38
C PHE A 81 1.14 -6.22 16.21
N PHE A 82 0.77 -5.10 15.59
CA PHE A 82 0.08 -4.01 16.27
C PHE A 82 -1.24 -4.47 16.88
N PHE A 83 -2.05 -5.24 16.12
CA PHE A 83 -3.28 -5.82 16.68
C PHE A 83 -3.00 -6.80 17.82
N GLY A 84 -1.97 -7.65 17.67
CA GLY A 84 -1.52 -8.53 18.75
C GLY A 84 -1.10 -7.76 20.00
N HIS A 85 -0.41 -6.64 19.85
CA HIS A 85 -0.01 -5.77 20.96
C HIS A 85 -1.23 -5.21 21.71
N ILE A 86 -2.21 -4.65 21.00
CA ILE A 86 -3.44 -4.13 21.62
C ILE A 86 -4.22 -5.25 22.32
N TRP A 87 -4.39 -6.39 21.65
CA TRP A 87 -5.08 -7.53 22.23
C TRP A 87 -4.43 -8.02 23.53
N HIS A 88 -3.12 -8.28 23.49
CA HIS A 88 -2.40 -8.77 24.67
C HIS A 88 -2.30 -7.71 25.76
N GLY A 89 -2.06 -6.45 25.41
CA GLY A 89 -2.02 -5.34 26.35
C GLY A 89 -3.33 -5.18 27.13
N SER A 90 -4.46 -5.16 26.42
CA SER A 90 -5.79 -5.11 27.04
C SER A 90 -6.05 -6.31 27.94
N ARG A 91 -5.71 -7.53 27.51
CA ARG A 91 -5.86 -8.75 28.31
C ARG A 91 -5.01 -8.73 29.59
N THR A 92 -3.83 -8.11 29.55
CA THR A 92 -2.95 -7.98 30.71
C THR A 92 -3.49 -6.98 31.72
N ILE A 93 -3.97 -5.81 31.28
CA ILE A 93 -4.47 -4.75 32.16
C ILE A 93 -5.84 -5.10 32.74
N PHE A 94 -6.78 -5.56 31.92
CA PHE A 94 -8.15 -5.91 32.31
C PHE A 94 -8.31 -7.40 32.61
N ARG A 95 -7.31 -7.99 33.28
CA ARG A 95 -7.27 -9.44 33.55
C ARG A 95 -8.37 -9.88 34.52
N ASP A 96 -8.62 -9.06 35.53
CA ASP A 96 -9.62 -9.24 36.57
C ASP A 96 -11.04 -9.37 36.01
N VAL A 97 -11.38 -8.56 35.01
CA VAL A 97 -12.71 -8.57 34.36
C VAL A 97 -12.75 -9.38 33.06
N PHE A 98 -11.71 -10.15 32.73
CA PHE A 98 -11.62 -10.86 31.44
C PHE A 98 -12.73 -11.91 31.25
N ALA A 99 -13.19 -12.55 32.33
CA ALA A 99 -14.25 -13.56 32.30
C ALA A 99 -15.66 -12.96 32.52
N GLY A 100 -15.77 -11.64 32.63
CA GLY A 100 -16.99 -10.92 32.99
C GLY A 100 -16.73 -9.88 34.08
N VAL A 101 -17.64 -8.91 34.20
CA VAL A 101 -17.65 -7.93 35.29
C VAL A 101 -18.23 -8.53 36.57
N ASP A 102 -18.00 -7.87 37.70
CA ASP A 102 -18.57 -8.25 38.99
C ASP A 102 -20.12 -8.28 38.90
N PRO A 103 -20.78 -9.42 39.20
CA PRO A 103 -22.24 -9.49 39.21
C PRO A 103 -22.88 -8.62 40.30
N GLU A 104 -22.13 -8.21 41.32
CA GLU A 104 -22.59 -7.38 42.44
C GLU A 104 -22.14 -5.92 42.31
N LEU A 105 -21.77 -5.47 41.11
CA LEU A 105 -21.35 -4.10 40.87
C LEU A 105 -22.45 -3.10 41.26
N GLU A 106 -22.21 -2.30 42.29
CA GLU A 106 -23.12 -1.26 42.78
C GLU A 106 -23.44 -0.24 41.67
N GLU A 107 -24.73 0.06 41.45
CA GLU A 107 -25.20 1.04 40.45
C GLU A 107 -24.56 2.43 40.67
N GLU A 108 -24.32 2.76 41.94
CA GLU A 108 -23.65 3.97 42.41
C GLU A 108 -22.26 4.20 41.77
N GLN A 109 -21.54 3.14 41.38
CA GLN A 109 -20.22 3.26 40.75
C GLN A 109 -20.27 3.72 39.29
N VAL A 110 -21.41 3.56 38.62
CA VAL A 110 -21.61 3.93 37.21
C VAL A 110 -22.55 5.12 37.05
N GLU A 111 -23.31 5.48 38.09
CA GLU A 111 -24.17 6.66 38.10
C GLU A 111 -23.37 7.98 38.14
N TRP A 112 -23.89 8.97 37.41
CA TRP A 112 -23.26 10.28 37.31
C TRP A 112 -23.38 11.06 38.61
N GLY A 113 -22.26 11.64 39.06
CA GLY A 113 -22.25 12.59 40.17
C GLY A 113 -22.35 11.96 41.56
N PHE A 114 -22.44 10.63 41.70
CA PHE A 114 -22.47 9.97 43.01
C PHE A 114 -21.11 10.06 43.73
N PHE A 115 -20.02 9.86 42.99
CA PHE A 115 -18.64 10.04 43.46
C PHE A 115 -18.00 11.26 42.78
N GLN A 116 -17.14 11.98 43.51
CA GLN A 116 -16.36 13.10 42.95
C GLN A 116 -15.31 12.61 41.95
N LYS A 117 -14.83 11.36 42.09
CA LYS A 117 -13.87 10.72 41.19
C LYS A 117 -14.37 9.34 40.75
N VAL A 118 -14.44 9.11 39.44
CA VAL A 118 -14.92 7.85 38.85
C VAL A 118 -14.04 6.68 39.30
N GLY A 119 -14.68 5.59 39.74
CA GLY A 119 -14.01 4.36 40.19
C GLY A 119 -13.42 4.41 41.60
N ASP A 120 -13.70 5.45 42.40
CA ASP A 120 -13.16 5.61 43.75
C ASP A 120 -14.25 5.76 44.82
N LYS A 121 -14.56 4.64 45.50
CA LYS A 121 -15.59 4.56 46.55
C LYS A 121 -15.34 5.50 47.74
N THR A 122 -14.10 6.00 47.93
CA THR A 122 -13.77 6.89 49.04
C THR A 122 -14.19 8.35 48.81
N THR A 123 -14.62 8.68 47.58
CA THR A 123 -14.91 10.05 47.16
C THR A 123 -16.42 10.34 47.02
N ARG A 124 -17.26 9.70 47.85
CA ARG A 124 -18.72 9.89 47.80
C ARG A 124 -19.05 11.38 47.99
N GLN A 125 -19.95 11.91 47.17
CA GLN A 125 -20.38 13.29 47.39
C GLN A 125 -21.01 13.43 48.79
N PRO A 126 -20.70 14.51 49.52
CA PRO A 126 -21.45 14.82 50.72
C PRO A 126 -22.92 15.01 50.34
N GLU A 127 -23.85 14.52 51.15
CA GLU A 127 -25.27 14.83 50.96
C GLU A 127 -25.40 16.36 50.87
N SER A 128 -25.89 16.85 49.73
CA SER A 128 -26.32 18.23 49.67
C SER A 128 -27.48 18.34 50.66
N GLU A 129 -27.28 19.02 51.78
CA GLU A 129 -28.38 19.46 52.63
C GLU A 129 -29.39 20.15 51.72
N SER A 130 -30.54 19.52 51.52
CA SER A 130 -31.65 20.08 50.79
C SER A 130 -32.10 21.34 51.53
N VAL A 131 -31.84 22.51 50.94
CA VAL A 131 -32.52 23.77 51.27
C VAL A 131 -33.87 23.79 50.57
#